data_AF-A0A963B8Z5-F1
#
_entry.id   AF-A0A963B8Z5-F1
#
_cell.length_a   1.000
_cell.length_b   1.000
_cell.length_c   1.000
_cell.angle_alpha   90.00
_cell.angle_beta   90.00
_cell.angle_gamma   90.00
#
_symmetry.space_group_name_H-M   'P 1'
#
loop_
_entity.id
_entity.type
_entity.pdbx_description
1 polymer ?
#
loop_
_entity_poly.entity_id
_entity_poly.type
_entity_poly.pdbx_seq_one_letter_code
_entity_poly.pdbx_strand_id
1 'polypeptide(L)'
;MAGGSAAMRSSGHLGFLLASVLILPVTGNTGTITTPAIVTKTSAAALSCMRWMPIGMCFWLHCSWSGCRVRTSIKVGHYNPDLVVSSYNELGGNPWVEIRATLG
;
A
#
# COMPACT_ATOMS: atom_id res chain seq x y z
N MET A 1 38.89 47.68 25.19
CA MET A 1 39.22 47.31 23.79
C MET A 1 39.31 45.79 23.71
N ALA A 2 38.88 45.21 22.57
CA ALA A 2 38.70 43.79 22.24
C ALA A 2 37.49 43.11 22.92
N GLY A 3 36.40 42.70 22.25
CA GLY A 3 36.18 42.33 20.85
C GLY A 3 36.40 40.83 20.65
N GLY A 4 35.34 40.04 20.45
CA GLY A 4 35.49 38.59 20.24
C GLY A 4 34.20 37.78 20.08
N SER A 5 33.61 37.88 18.89
CA SER A 5 32.90 36.82 18.13
C SER A 5 31.99 35.81 18.86
N ALA A 6 30.69 36.11 18.90
CA ALA A 6 29.65 35.09 18.92
C ALA A 6 29.55 34.44 17.52
N ALA A 7 30.28 33.34 17.32
CA ALA A 7 30.13 32.49 16.15
C ALA A 7 28.81 31.70 16.24
N MET A 8 27.69 32.33 15.90
CA MET A 8 26.41 31.64 15.66
C MET A 8 26.50 30.94 14.29
N ARG A 9 27.15 29.78 14.27
CA ARG A 9 27.47 29.00 13.08
C ARG A 9 26.21 28.25 12.59
N SER A 10 25.62 28.76 11.51
CA SER A 10 25.00 27.96 10.42
C SER A 10 24.06 26.81 10.85
N SER A 11 22.91 27.11 11.47
CA SER A 11 21.85 26.10 11.75
C SER A 11 20.47 26.46 11.19
N GLY A 12 20.22 27.74 10.87
CA GLY A 12 18.91 28.22 10.40
C GLY A 12 18.57 27.81 8.96
N HIS A 13 19.56 27.75 8.07
CA HIS A 13 19.32 27.42 6.66
C HIS A 13 18.86 25.97 6.46
N LEU A 14 19.39 25.03 7.23
CA LEU A 14 19.00 23.62 7.14
C LEU A 14 17.55 23.42 7.60
N GLY A 15 17.15 24.09 8.68
CA GLY A 15 15.76 24.08 9.17
C GLY A 15 14.78 24.74 8.20
N PHE A 16 15.18 25.84 7.56
CA PHE A 16 14.35 26.55 6.58
C PHE A 16 14.15 25.72 5.28
N LEU A 17 15.20 25.01 4.84
CA LEU A 17 15.12 24.09 3.70
C LEU A 17 14.22 22.87 3.99
N LEU A 18 14.33 22.28 5.18
CA LEU A 18 13.43 21.19 5.61
C LEU A 18 11.97 21.63 5.69
N ALA A 19 11.70 22.82 6.25
CA ALA A 19 10.36 23.37 6.35
C ALA A 19 9.75 23.68 4.97
N SER A 20 10.55 24.17 4.01
CA SER A 20 10.06 24.46 2.66
C SER A 20 9.71 23.18 1.88
N VAL A 21 10.46 22.09 2.04
CA VAL A 21 10.14 20.77 1.43
C VAL A 21 8.78 20.22 1.88
N LEU A 22 8.37 20.49 3.12
CA LEU A 22 7.08 20.04 3.68
C LEU A 22 5.86 20.80 3.11
N ILE A 23 6.08 21.98 2.50
CA ILE A 23 4.99 22.86 2.02
C ILE A 23 4.71 22.66 0.52
N LEU A 24 5.58 21.95 -0.22
CA LEU A 24 5.30 21.65 -1.63
C LEU A 24 4.12 20.68 -1.75
N PRO A 25 3.10 20.99 -2.57
CA PRO A 25 2.02 20.06 -2.84
C PRO A 25 2.59 18.81 -3.52
N VAL A 26 2.27 17.64 -2.99
CA VAL A 26 2.57 16.37 -3.65
C VAL A 26 1.76 16.33 -4.93
N THR A 27 2.43 16.33 -6.08
CA THR A 27 1.78 16.04 -7.37
C THR A 27 1.32 14.59 -7.36
N GLY A 28 0.03 14.37 -7.11
CA GLY A 28 -0.59 13.07 -7.30
C GLY A 28 -0.68 12.74 -8.78
N ASN A 29 -0.23 11.56 -9.18
CA ASN A 29 -0.46 11.08 -10.54
C ASN A 29 -1.90 10.57 -10.64
N THR A 30 -2.78 11.32 -11.32
CA THR A 30 -4.12 10.82 -11.68
C THR A 30 -3.97 9.83 -12.83
N GLY A 31 -3.62 8.59 -12.50
CA GLY A 31 -3.49 7.52 -13.48
C GLY A 31 -4.83 6.85 -13.76
N THR A 32 -5.09 6.56 -15.02
CA THR A 32 -6.10 5.58 -15.42
C THR A 32 -5.64 4.18 -15.00
N ILE A 33 -6.54 3.36 -14.46
CA ILE A 33 -6.24 2.00 -14.03
C ILE A 33 -7.29 1.02 -14.54
N THR A 34 -6.84 -0.16 -14.94
CA THR A 34 -7.71 -1.26 -15.38
C THR A 34 -7.73 -2.36 -14.32
N THR A 35 -8.74 -3.23 -14.35
CA THR A 35 -8.83 -4.38 -13.44
C THR A 35 -7.58 -5.25 -13.47
N PRO A 36 -6.99 -5.60 -14.64
CA PRO A 36 -5.73 -6.34 -14.68
C PRO A 36 -4.56 -5.59 -14.03
N ALA A 37 -4.49 -4.26 -14.20
CA ALA A 37 -3.47 -3.45 -13.56
C ALA A 37 -3.62 -3.43 -12.03
N ILE A 38 -4.86 -3.33 -11.52
CA ILE A 38 -5.16 -3.45 -10.08
C ILE A 38 -4.68 -4.80 -9.56
N VAL A 39 -5.08 -5.91 -10.18
CA VAL A 39 -4.68 -7.26 -9.77
C VAL A 39 -3.15 -7.40 -9.77
N THR A 40 -2.48 -6.92 -10.82
CA THR A 40 -1.01 -7.01 -10.93
C THR A 40 -0.31 -6.19 -9.84
N LYS A 41 -0.74 -4.95 -9.61
CA LYS A 41 -0.15 -4.07 -8.59
C LYS A 41 -0.40 -4.60 -7.18
N THR A 42 -1.62 -5.04 -6.88
CA THR A 42 -2.01 -5.58 -5.57
C THR A 42 -1.32 -6.90 -5.26
N SER A 43 -1.19 -7.80 -6.24
CA SER A 43 -0.45 -9.05 -6.07
C SER A 43 1.04 -8.83 -5.89
N ALA A 44 1.65 -7.89 -6.63
CA ALA A 44 3.05 -7.52 -6.42
C ALA A 44 3.29 -6.88 -5.04
N ALA A 45 2.34 -6.08 -4.55
CA ALA A 45 2.38 -5.46 -3.23
C ALA A 45 1.79 -6.33 -2.12
N ALA A 46 1.47 -7.60 -2.40
CA ALA A 46 0.71 -8.43 -1.49
C ALA A 46 1.41 -8.51 -0.14
N LEU A 47 2.70 -8.88 -0.10
CA LEU A 47 3.46 -9.04 1.14
C LEU A 47 3.62 -7.75 1.97
N SER A 48 3.52 -6.58 1.35
CA SER A 48 3.59 -5.28 2.04
C SER A 48 2.24 -4.80 2.57
N CYS A 49 1.14 -5.18 1.92
CA CYS A 49 -0.20 -4.70 2.25
C CYS A 49 -1.02 -5.72 3.04
N MET A 50 -0.73 -7.00 2.85
CA MET A 50 -1.39 -8.06 3.56
C MET A 50 -0.78 -8.24 4.94
N ARG A 51 -1.63 -8.18 5.97
CA ARG A 51 -1.26 -8.57 7.32
C ARG A 51 -1.13 -10.10 7.40
N TRP A 52 -0.10 -10.63 6.74
CA TRP A 52 0.17 -12.06 6.71
C TRP A 52 0.59 -12.52 8.10
N MET A 53 -0.22 -13.36 8.74
CA MET A 53 0.07 -13.90 10.05
C MET A 53 -0.18 -15.41 10.06
N PRO A 54 0.81 -16.25 10.43
CA PRO A 54 0.53 -17.64 10.78
C PRO A 54 -0.31 -17.64 12.06
N ILE A 55 -1.58 -18.06 11.93
CA ILE A 55 -2.51 -18.11 13.07
C ILE A 55 -2.77 -19.54 13.54
N GLY A 56 -2.21 -20.54 12.87
CA GLY A 56 -2.34 -21.95 13.25
C GLY A 56 -1.94 -22.91 12.15
N MET A 57 -2.42 -24.15 12.27
CA MET A 57 -2.17 -25.25 11.35
C MET A 57 -3.49 -25.93 11.00
N CYS A 58 -3.64 -26.37 9.76
CA CYS A 58 -4.75 -27.24 9.34
C CYS A 58 -4.19 -28.63 9.04
N PHE A 59 -4.92 -29.65 9.49
CA PHE A 59 -4.61 -31.05 9.20
C PHE A 59 -5.70 -31.61 8.29
N TRP A 60 -5.30 -32.02 7.09
CA TRP A 60 -6.19 -32.57 6.08
C TRP A 60 -5.93 -34.05 5.94
N LEU A 61 -6.96 -34.89 6.02
CA LEU A 61 -6.81 -36.30 5.70
C LEU A 61 -6.95 -36.48 4.19
N HIS A 62 -5.90 -36.94 3.53
CA HIS A 62 -5.90 -37.23 2.10
C HIS A 62 -5.75 -38.73 1.87
N CYS A 63 -6.78 -39.37 1.30
CA CYS A 63 -6.81 -40.80 1.02
C CYS A 63 -6.68 -41.08 -0.49
N SER A 64 -5.89 -42.09 -0.82
CA SER A 64 -5.80 -42.71 -2.14
C SER A 64 -6.02 -44.21 -2.03
N TRP A 65 -6.03 -44.93 -3.15
CA TRP A 65 -6.16 -46.39 -3.15
C TRP A 65 -5.09 -47.09 -2.28
N SER A 66 -3.88 -46.54 -2.21
CA SER A 66 -2.76 -47.05 -1.41
C SER A 66 -2.83 -46.69 0.09
N GLY A 67 -3.89 -46.01 0.54
CA GLY A 67 -4.10 -45.63 1.94
C GLY A 67 -4.23 -44.12 2.17
N CYS A 68 -4.33 -43.74 3.44
CA CYS A 68 -4.55 -42.36 3.87
C CYS A 68 -3.31 -41.74 4.50
N ARG A 69 -3.09 -40.44 4.27
CA ARG A 69 -2.02 -39.65 4.88
C ARG A 69 -2.55 -38.30 5.33
N VAL A 70 -2.07 -37.82 6.48
CA VAL A 70 -2.36 -36.46 6.95
C VAL A 70 -1.45 -35.49 6.21
N ARG A 71 -2.04 -34.47 5.57
CA ARG A 71 -1.34 -33.32 4.98
C ARG A 71 -1.52 -32.13 5.91
N THR A 72 -0.42 -31.49 6.25
CA THR A 72 -0.43 -30.30 7.11
C THR A 72 -0.24 -29.05 6.25
N SER A 73 -1.05 -28.02 6.48
CA SER A 73 -0.88 -26.70 5.86
C SER A 73 -0.91 -25.61 6.93
N ILE A 74 -0.23 -24.49 6.68
CA ILE A 74 -0.30 -23.33 7.57
C ILE A 74 -1.67 -22.65 7.42
N LYS A 75 -2.31 -22.33 8.55
CA LYS A 75 -3.48 -21.44 8.57
C LYS A 75 -2.98 -20.00 8.60
N VAL A 76 -3.22 -19.28 7.52
CA VAL A 76 -2.83 -17.89 7.37
C VAL A 76 -4.04 -16.99 7.64
N GLY A 77 -3.88 -16.06 8.58
CA GLY A 77 -4.78 -14.92 8.71
C GLY A 77 -4.40 -13.87 7.68
N HIS A 78 -5.39 -13.40 6.92
CA HIS A 78 -5.24 -12.31 5.97
C HIS A 78 -6.47 -11.41 6.08
N TYR A 79 -6.26 -10.09 6.08
CA TYR A 79 -7.35 -9.12 6.05
C TYR A 79 -7.68 -8.80 4.59
N ASN A 80 -8.79 -9.31 4.09
CA ASN A 80 -9.31 -8.93 2.77
C ASN A 80 -10.21 -7.69 2.96
N PRO A 81 -10.01 -6.61 2.20
CA PRO A 81 -10.93 -5.48 2.28
C PRO A 81 -12.30 -5.87 1.69
N ASP A 82 -13.36 -5.66 2.47
CA ASP A 82 -14.75 -5.96 2.05
C ASP A 82 -15.34 -4.89 1.12
N LEU A 83 -14.65 -3.76 0.96
CA LEU A 83 -15.11 -2.62 0.17
C LEU A 83 -13.94 -1.89 -0.50
N VAL A 84 -14.17 -1.45 -1.74
CA VAL A 84 -13.32 -0.51 -2.46
C VAL A 84 -14.08 0.80 -2.61
N VAL A 85 -13.47 1.91 -2.16
CA VAL A 85 -14.06 3.25 -2.28
C VAL A 85 -13.25 4.06 -3.30
N SER A 86 -13.93 4.69 -4.25
CA SER A 86 -13.32 5.60 -5.22
C SER A 86 -13.82 7.02 -5.00
N SER A 87 -12.90 7.96 -4.74
CA SER A 87 -13.18 9.40 -4.65
C SER A 87 -12.53 10.14 -5.80
N TYR A 88 -13.30 10.95 -6.52
CA TYR A 88 -12.84 11.71 -7.69
C TYR A 88 -13.58 13.04 -7.79
N ASN A 89 -12.93 14.04 -8.39
CA ASN A 89 -13.42 15.43 -8.36
C ASN A 89 -14.55 15.71 -9.37
N GLU A 90 -14.58 14.97 -10.48
CA GLU A 90 -15.50 15.20 -11.59
C GLU A 90 -16.41 14.00 -11.80
N LEU A 91 -17.69 14.22 -12.10
CA LEU A 91 -18.60 13.14 -12.49
C LEU A 91 -18.02 12.38 -13.69
N GLY A 92 -18.08 11.04 -13.66
CA GLY A 92 -17.39 10.21 -14.66
C GLY A 92 -15.85 10.18 -14.53
N GLY A 93 -15.28 10.82 -13.51
CA GLY A 93 -13.83 10.90 -13.27
C GLY A 93 -13.20 9.68 -12.60
N ASN A 94 -13.92 8.56 -12.44
CA ASN A 94 -13.39 7.38 -11.75
C ASN A 94 -12.15 6.83 -12.48
N PRO A 95 -10.96 6.76 -11.86
CA PRO A 95 -9.74 6.30 -12.55
C PRO A 95 -9.82 4.83 -13.02
N TRP A 96 -10.71 4.03 -12.43
CA TRP A 96 -10.95 2.65 -12.82
C TRP A 96 -11.81 2.62 -14.09
N VAL A 97 -11.20 2.26 -15.22
CA VAL A 97 -11.81 2.31 -16.57
C VAL A 97 -13.14 1.57 -16.64
N GLU A 98 -13.18 0.34 -16.14
CA GLU A 98 -14.35 -0.52 -16.23
C GLU A 98 -15.52 0.02 -15.40
N ILE A 99 -15.24 0.59 -14.22
CA ILE A 99 -16.25 1.25 -13.39
C ILE A 99 -16.73 2.54 -14.04
N ARG A 100 -15.81 3.34 -14.58
CA ARG A 100 -16.16 4.56 -15.32
C ARG A 100 -17.10 4.26 -16.49
N ALA A 101 -16.81 3.21 -17.26
CA ALA A 101 -17.64 2.81 -18.40
C ALA A 101 -19.04 2.31 -18.00
N THR A 102 -19.23 1.88 -16.74
CA THR A 102 -20.47 1.27 -16.26
C THR A 102 -21.33 2.25 -15.46
N LEU A 103 -20.70 3.12 -14.65
CA LEU A 103 -21.36 3.97 -13.66
C LEU A 103 -21.13 5.48 -13.88
N GLY A 104 -20.25 5.86 -14.81
CA GLY A 104 -19.98 7.23 -15.21
C GLY A 104 -20.74 7.62 -16.46
#